data_AF-A0A7S1DLG2-F1
#
_entry.id   AF-A0A7S1DLG2-F1
#
_cell.length_a   1.000
_cell.length_b   1.000
_cell.length_c   1.000
_cell.angle_alpha   90.00
_cell.angle_beta   90.00
_cell.angle_gamma   90.00
#
_symmetry.space_group_name_H-M   'P 1'
#
loop_
_entity.id
_entity.type
_entity.pdbx_description
1 polymer ?
#
loop_
_entity_poly.entity_id
_entity_poly.type
_entity_poly.pdbx_seq_one_letter_code
_entity_poly.pdbx_strand_id
1 'polypeptide(L)'
;MSRRASVSPQGLLSSFPPYLKDGGQQDASEGVRWLLMSVEAALGAPGAPHGPSQPPAGGDPPQRMAPHIAFTGKSRTEVTCSGCGGVSSRGDLFVDVQLPVPPEGEGGVTPEGVPLERLLEAWLRPESLSGGEQYQCDTCGVKRDAERRTLIEEAPLCLMVTLLRFGAGHGAAKTCTKVSVPRSLTLPVRGVGGGG
;
A
#
# COMPACT_ATOMS: atom_id res chain seq x y z
N MET A 1 -17.94 5.86 32.33
CA MET A 1 -17.93 5.46 30.90
C MET A 1 -19.14 6.07 30.20
N SER A 2 -18.94 6.67 29.02
CA SER A 2 -20.00 7.33 28.26
C SER A 2 -21.10 6.33 27.84
N ARG A 3 -22.38 6.66 28.09
CA ARG A 3 -23.56 5.86 27.68
C ARG A 3 -24.14 6.27 26.32
N ARG A 4 -23.38 7.02 25.51
CA ARG A 4 -23.89 7.56 24.24
C ARG A 4 -23.87 6.47 23.16
N ALA A 5 -24.97 6.34 22.42
CA ALA A 5 -25.09 5.43 21.29
C ALA A 5 -24.20 5.83 20.10
N SER A 6 -23.83 7.11 20.01
CA SER A 6 -22.91 7.65 19.00
C SER A 6 -22.24 8.94 19.49
N VAL A 7 -21.17 9.34 18.83
CA VAL A 7 -20.47 10.61 19.06
C VAL A 7 -20.21 11.27 17.71
N SER A 8 -20.45 12.57 17.62
CA SER A 8 -20.16 13.34 16.40
C SER A 8 -18.66 13.59 16.27
N PRO A 9 -18.04 13.29 15.12
CA PRO A 9 -16.61 13.49 14.90
C PRO A 9 -16.25 14.93 14.47
N GLN A 10 -17.05 15.95 14.82
CA GLN A 10 -16.85 17.33 14.36
C GLN A 10 -15.43 17.87 14.60
N GLY A 11 -14.84 17.56 15.76
CA GLY A 11 -13.45 17.94 16.05
C GLY A 11 -12.47 17.33 15.05
N LEU A 12 -12.63 16.05 14.71
CA LEU A 12 -11.81 15.37 13.70
C LEU A 12 -12.04 15.97 12.31
N LEU A 13 -13.31 16.14 11.90
CA LEU A 13 -13.66 16.70 10.58
C LEU A 13 -13.10 18.12 10.39
N SER A 14 -13.03 18.92 11.45
CA SER A 14 -12.45 20.27 11.38
C SER A 14 -10.96 20.27 11.02
N SER A 15 -10.23 19.19 11.36
CA SER A 15 -8.81 19.03 11.05
C SER A 15 -8.52 18.63 9.60
N PHE A 16 -9.52 18.12 8.87
CA PHE A 16 -9.34 17.64 7.50
C PHE A 16 -9.05 18.81 6.53
N PRO A 17 -8.29 18.56 5.45
CA PRO A 17 -7.98 19.56 4.44
C PRO A 17 -9.25 19.94 3.66
N PRO A 18 -9.32 21.15 3.08
CA PRO A 18 -10.52 21.67 2.40
C PRO A 18 -11.17 20.70 1.41
N TYR A 19 -10.36 19.99 0.62
CA TYR A 19 -10.86 19.06 -0.40
C TYR A 19 -11.53 17.80 0.19
N LEU A 20 -11.23 17.42 1.44
CA LEU A 20 -11.91 16.31 2.14
C LEU A 20 -13.12 16.75 2.97
N LYS A 21 -13.44 18.05 2.99
CA LYS A 21 -14.55 18.62 3.78
C LYS A 21 -15.49 19.54 2.97
N ASP A 22 -15.50 19.37 1.66
CA ASP A 22 -16.35 20.12 0.73
C ASP A 22 -17.84 19.72 0.79
N GLY A 23 -18.18 18.71 1.61
CA GLY A 23 -19.54 18.17 1.73
C GLY A 23 -19.89 17.13 0.66
N GLY A 24 -18.97 16.84 -0.26
CA GLY A 24 -19.08 15.78 -1.27
C GLY A 24 -18.76 14.39 -0.73
N GLN A 25 -19.03 13.37 -1.54
CA GLN A 25 -18.54 12.01 -1.29
C GLN A 25 -17.05 11.93 -1.62
N GLN A 26 -16.27 11.30 -0.75
CA GLN A 26 -14.81 11.23 -0.83
C GLN A 26 -14.32 9.78 -0.88
N ASP A 27 -13.13 9.55 -1.43
CA ASP A 27 -12.46 8.25 -1.36
C ASP A 27 -11.92 8.01 0.06
N ALA A 28 -12.41 6.94 0.70
CA ALA A 28 -12.00 6.59 2.05
C ALA A 28 -10.50 6.27 2.15
N SER A 29 -9.90 5.71 1.10
CA SER A 29 -8.46 5.36 1.09
C SER A 29 -7.58 6.61 1.14
N GLU A 30 -8.00 7.70 0.49
CA GLU A 30 -7.32 9.00 0.56
C GLU A 30 -7.42 9.60 1.98
N GLY A 31 -8.62 9.57 2.56
CA GLY A 31 -8.85 10.05 3.94
C GLY A 31 -8.02 9.30 4.98
N VAL A 32 -7.86 7.98 4.83
CA VAL A 32 -7.03 7.16 5.72
C VAL A 32 -5.55 7.52 5.61
N ARG A 33 -5.01 7.71 4.39
CA ARG A 33 -3.61 8.14 4.21
C ARG A 33 -3.36 9.48 4.88
N TRP A 34 -4.25 10.44 4.67
CA TRP A 34 -4.15 11.75 5.30
C TRP A 34 -4.16 11.64 6.83
N LEU A 35 -5.04 10.80 7.39
CA LEU A 35 -5.15 10.61 8.83
C LEU A 35 -3.86 10.01 9.42
N LEU A 36 -3.31 8.97 8.79
CA LEU A 36 -2.06 8.34 9.26
C LEU A 36 -0.89 9.32 9.27
N MET A 37 -0.73 10.10 8.19
CA MET A 37 0.30 11.14 8.10
C MET A 37 0.10 12.23 9.17
N SER A 38 -1.15 12.63 9.43
CA SER A 38 -1.47 13.68 10.41
C SER A 38 -1.21 13.24 11.85
N VAL A 39 -1.55 11.99 12.18
CA VAL A 39 -1.25 11.43 13.51
C VAL A 39 0.26 11.30 13.71
N GLU A 40 1.00 10.88 12.69
CA GLU A 40 2.47 10.84 12.76
C GLU A 40 3.08 12.22 12.99
N ALA A 41 2.66 13.22 12.22
CA ALA A 41 3.13 14.60 12.38
C ALA A 41 2.84 15.13 13.80
N ALA A 42 1.67 14.81 14.36
CA ALA A 42 1.29 15.22 15.72
C ALA A 42 2.06 14.48 16.82
N LEU A 43 2.50 13.24 16.58
CA LEU A 43 3.30 12.47 17.53
C LEU A 43 4.79 12.81 17.47
N GLY A 44 5.23 13.54 16.45
CA GLY A 44 6.61 13.93 16.20
C GLY A 44 7.39 12.83 15.46
N ALA A 45 8.11 13.23 14.41
CA ALA A 45 9.06 12.35 13.75
C ALA A 45 10.15 11.92 14.75
N PRO A 46 10.63 10.66 14.72
CA PRO A 46 11.83 10.28 15.46
C PRO A 46 13.00 11.12 14.93
N GLY A 47 13.37 12.19 15.66
CA GLY A 47 14.49 13.08 15.30
C GLY A 47 14.21 14.59 15.29
N ALA A 48 13.00 15.07 15.60
CA ALA A 48 12.81 16.51 15.84
C ALA A 48 13.57 16.93 17.13
N PRO A 49 14.40 18.00 17.09
CA PRO A 49 15.14 18.45 18.26
C PRO A 49 14.15 18.88 19.34
N HIS A 50 14.01 18.04 20.35
CA HIS A 50 13.29 18.40 21.56
C HIS A 50 14.07 19.55 22.22
N GLY A 51 13.38 20.65 22.49
CA GLY A 51 13.88 21.63 23.47
C GLY A 51 14.22 20.94 24.79
N PRO A 52 15.05 21.55 25.65
CA PRO A 52 15.71 20.85 26.73
C PRO A 52 14.71 20.46 27.82
N SER A 53 14.24 19.22 27.79
CA SER A 53 13.61 18.56 28.93
C SER A 53 14.27 17.21 29.14
N GLN A 54 15.09 17.13 30.19
CA GLN A 54 15.77 15.91 30.62
C GLN A 54 14.74 14.79 30.91
N PRO A 55 14.99 13.54 30.45
CA PRO A 55 14.22 12.39 30.90
C PRO A 55 14.62 11.99 32.33
N PRO A 56 13.68 11.51 33.18
CA PRO A 56 14.02 10.91 34.45
C PRO A 56 14.75 9.57 34.25
N ALA A 57 15.72 9.30 35.12
CA ALA A 57 16.57 8.12 35.07
C ALA A 57 15.80 6.84 35.43
N GLY A 58 16.01 5.77 34.65
CA GLY A 58 15.74 4.39 35.07
C GLY A 58 14.53 3.74 34.41
N GLY A 59 14.71 3.29 33.18
CA GLY A 59 13.77 2.45 32.44
C GLY A 59 13.79 2.83 30.96
N ASP A 60 14.05 1.88 30.06
CA ASP A 60 13.83 2.12 28.64
C ASP A 60 12.36 2.54 28.47
N PRO A 61 12.08 3.75 27.94
CA PRO A 61 10.70 4.12 27.63
C PRO A 61 10.15 3.07 26.66
N PRO A 62 8.88 2.64 26.81
CA PRO A 62 8.26 1.79 25.80
C PRO A 62 8.41 2.50 24.47
N GLN A 63 9.17 1.90 23.54
CA GLN A 63 9.36 2.46 22.21
C GLN A 63 7.97 2.56 21.57
N ARG A 64 7.37 3.75 21.64
CA ARG A 64 6.10 4.04 20.97
C ARG A 64 6.40 4.04 19.49
N MET A 65 6.05 2.95 18.83
CA MET A 65 6.11 2.87 17.39
C MET A 65 5.13 3.90 16.81
N ALA A 66 5.60 4.75 15.89
CA ALA A 66 4.74 5.70 15.22
C ALA A 66 3.65 4.94 14.44
N PRO A 67 2.39 5.41 14.41
CA PRO A 67 1.27 4.66 13.84
C PRO A 67 1.50 4.21 12.40
N HIS A 68 2.15 5.03 11.57
CA HIS A 68 2.47 4.68 10.19
C HIS A 68 3.32 3.40 10.11
N ILE A 69 4.30 3.22 11.00
CA ILE A 69 5.18 2.04 11.02
C ILE A 69 4.37 0.76 11.21
N ALA A 70 3.26 0.79 11.95
CA ALA A 70 2.39 -0.38 12.09
C ALA A 70 1.83 -0.85 10.74
N PHE A 71 1.56 0.09 9.83
CA PHE A 71 0.98 -0.16 8.51
C PHE A 71 2.03 -0.20 7.39
N THR A 72 3.28 0.19 7.67
CA THR A 72 4.34 0.26 6.65
C THR A 72 5.01 -1.09 6.47
N GLY A 73 4.97 -1.62 5.24
CA GLY A 73 5.81 -2.72 4.78
C GLY A 73 6.90 -2.24 3.81
N LYS A 74 7.81 -3.15 3.45
CA LYS A 74 8.82 -2.92 2.40
C LYS A 74 8.58 -3.83 1.20
N SER A 75 8.67 -3.26 0.01
CA SER A 75 8.64 -3.98 -1.25
C SER A 75 9.88 -3.70 -2.07
N ARG A 76 10.17 -4.59 -3.03
CA ARG A 76 11.20 -4.41 -4.04
C ARG A 76 10.61 -4.65 -5.41
N THR A 77 10.80 -3.69 -6.30
CA THR A 77 10.50 -3.83 -7.73
C THR A 77 11.78 -4.18 -8.46
N GLU A 78 11.75 -5.24 -9.27
CA GLU A 78 12.87 -5.67 -10.09
C GLU A 78 12.46 -5.66 -11.56
N VAL A 79 13.31 -5.11 -12.42
CA VAL A 79 13.12 -5.05 -13.87
C VAL A 79 14.29 -5.77 -14.54
N THR A 80 13.99 -6.87 -15.23
CA THR A 80 14.98 -7.69 -15.95
C THR A 80 14.91 -7.37 -17.44
N CYS A 81 15.97 -6.79 -17.99
CA CYS A 81 16.05 -6.48 -19.42
C CYS A 81 16.12 -7.77 -20.24
N SER A 82 15.24 -7.93 -21.23
CA SER A 82 15.25 -9.12 -22.11
C SER A 82 16.46 -9.18 -23.04
N GLY A 83 17.12 -8.06 -23.32
CA GLY A 83 18.24 -7.97 -24.25
C GLY A 83 19.59 -8.35 -23.62
N CYS A 84 19.90 -7.81 -22.44
CA CYS A 84 21.19 -8.04 -21.77
C CYS A 84 21.09 -8.88 -20.50
N GLY A 85 19.88 -9.21 -20.02
CA GLY A 85 19.67 -9.91 -18.75
C GLY A 85 19.96 -9.06 -17.50
N GLY A 86 20.37 -7.81 -17.66
CA GLY A 86 20.63 -6.90 -16.55
C GLY A 86 19.37 -6.66 -15.71
N VAL A 87 19.52 -6.71 -14.39
CA VAL A 87 18.45 -6.51 -13.42
C VAL A 87 18.63 -5.15 -12.74
N SER A 88 17.63 -4.28 -12.87
CA SER A 88 17.52 -3.07 -12.07
C SER A 88 16.57 -3.34 -10.91
N SER A 89 16.91 -2.87 -9.70
CA SER A 89 16.09 -3.07 -8.50
C SER A 89 15.86 -1.78 -7.75
N ARG A 90 14.64 -1.58 -7.24
CA ARG A 90 14.26 -0.41 -6.44
C ARG A 90 13.45 -0.88 -5.24
N GLY A 91 13.90 -0.50 -4.05
CA GLY A 91 13.16 -0.70 -2.80
C GLY A 91 12.16 0.43 -2.56
N ASP A 92 11.01 0.08 -2.03
CA ASP A 92 9.90 1.00 -1.74
C ASP A 92 9.25 0.66 -0.38
N LEU A 93 8.70 1.70 0.26
CA LEU A 93 7.81 1.53 1.41
C LEU A 93 6.37 1.58 0.91
N PHE A 94 5.50 0.75 1.48
CA PHE A 94 4.07 0.79 1.19
C PHE A 94 3.25 0.81 2.48
N VAL A 95 2.15 1.57 2.49
CA VAL A 95 1.19 1.62 3.61
C VAL A 95 -0.01 0.71 3.36
N ASP A 96 -0.32 0.47 2.09
CA ASP A 96 -1.37 -0.43 1.65
C ASP A 96 -0.97 -1.13 0.35
N VAL A 97 -1.62 -2.26 0.08
CA VAL A 97 -1.55 -2.94 -1.21
C VAL A 97 -2.82 -2.61 -1.99
N GLN A 98 -2.65 -2.03 -3.17
CA GLN A 98 -3.74 -1.65 -4.05
C GLN A 98 -4.00 -2.76 -5.07
N LEU A 99 -5.14 -3.45 -4.94
CA LEU A 99 -5.47 -4.63 -5.72
C LEU A 99 -6.56 -4.32 -6.75
N PRO A 100 -6.26 -4.35 -8.06
CA PRO A 100 -7.26 -4.27 -9.12
C PRO A 100 -8.30 -5.37 -8.97
N VAL A 101 -9.59 -4.99 -8.98
CA VAL A 101 -10.69 -5.96 -9.01
C VAL A 101 -11.14 -6.13 -10.46
N PRO A 102 -11.11 -7.35 -11.02
CA PRO A 102 -11.57 -7.58 -12.39
C PRO A 102 -13.09 -7.35 -12.49
N PRO A 103 -13.61 -6.81 -13.60
CA PRO A 103 -15.04 -6.66 -13.81
C PRO A 103 -15.74 -8.02 -13.92
N GLU A 104 -17.06 -8.01 -13.74
CA GLU A 104 -17.87 -9.24 -13.81
C GLU A 104 -17.79 -9.85 -15.22
N GLY A 105 -17.64 -11.19 -15.28
CA GLY A 105 -17.51 -11.91 -16.55
C GLY A 105 -16.10 -11.94 -17.15
N GLU A 106 -15.14 -11.22 -16.57
CA GLU A 106 -13.72 -11.30 -16.96
C GLU A 106 -12.91 -12.19 -16.01
N GLY A 107 -11.82 -12.75 -16.51
CA GLY A 107 -10.67 -13.17 -15.69
C GLY A 107 -10.97 -14.05 -14.46
N GLY A 108 -11.55 -15.24 -14.64
CA GLY A 108 -11.63 -16.26 -13.58
C GLY A 108 -12.44 -15.83 -12.34
N VAL A 109 -13.42 -14.96 -12.54
CA VAL A 109 -14.51 -14.67 -11.59
C VAL A 109 -15.44 -15.88 -11.52
N THR A 110 -15.67 -16.38 -10.31
CA THR A 110 -16.62 -17.47 -10.03
C THR A 110 -17.92 -16.90 -9.45
N PRO A 111 -19.04 -17.65 -9.44
CA PRO A 111 -20.26 -17.25 -8.74
C PRO A 111 -20.03 -16.88 -7.25
N GLU A 112 -19.01 -17.48 -6.64
CA GLU A 112 -18.62 -17.25 -5.25
C GLU A 112 -17.82 -15.94 -5.06
N GLY A 113 -17.31 -15.37 -6.16
CA GLY A 113 -16.46 -14.18 -6.23
C GLY A 113 -15.01 -14.50 -6.62
N VAL A 114 -14.13 -13.51 -6.45
CA VAL A 114 -12.68 -13.66 -6.61
C VAL A 114 -12.02 -13.70 -5.22
N PRO A 115 -11.24 -14.74 -4.89
CA PRO A 115 -10.47 -14.77 -3.65
C PRO A 115 -9.47 -13.61 -3.56
N LEU A 116 -9.36 -12.99 -2.40
CA LEU A 116 -8.38 -11.93 -2.15
C LEU A 116 -6.94 -12.38 -2.46
N GLU A 117 -6.64 -13.64 -2.15
CA GLU A 117 -5.36 -14.31 -2.42
C GLU A 117 -5.01 -14.29 -3.91
N ARG A 118 -6.00 -14.47 -4.79
CA ARG A 118 -5.81 -14.43 -6.24
C ARG A 118 -5.48 -13.03 -6.73
N LEU A 119 -6.11 -12.01 -6.15
CA LEU A 119 -5.79 -10.61 -6.46
C LEU A 119 -4.38 -10.26 -6.01
N LEU A 120 -3.98 -10.71 -4.82
CA LEU A 120 -2.64 -10.53 -4.30
C LEU A 120 -1.58 -11.26 -5.14
N GLU A 121 -1.86 -12.50 -5.54
CA GLU A 121 -1.00 -13.27 -6.43
C GLU A 121 -0.84 -12.57 -7.80
N ALA A 122 -1.94 -12.04 -8.35
CA ALA A 122 -1.91 -11.28 -9.60
C ALA A 122 -1.06 -10.00 -9.47
N TRP A 123 -1.15 -9.30 -8.34
CA TRP A 123 -0.35 -8.10 -8.05
C TRP A 123 1.15 -8.38 -7.95
N LEU A 124 1.53 -9.58 -7.47
CA LEU A 124 2.94 -10.00 -7.34
C LEU A 124 3.48 -10.71 -8.59
N ARG A 125 2.61 -11.01 -9.55
CA ARG A 125 2.98 -11.74 -10.75
C ARG A 125 3.92 -10.88 -11.61
N PRO A 126 5.00 -11.46 -12.16
CA PRO A 126 5.80 -10.77 -13.15
C PRO A 126 4.96 -10.34 -14.35
N GLU A 127 5.19 -9.13 -14.83
CA GLU A 127 4.52 -8.54 -15.98
C GLU A 127 5.53 -8.16 -17.07
N SER A 128 5.10 -8.25 -18.33
CA SER A 128 5.94 -7.90 -19.47
C SER A 128 5.79 -6.42 -19.81
N LEU A 129 6.91 -5.70 -19.79
CA LEU A 129 7.06 -4.34 -20.29
C LEU A 129 7.43 -4.42 -21.77
N SER A 130 6.47 -4.17 -22.65
CA SER A 130 6.65 -4.27 -24.11
C SER A 130 5.86 -3.18 -24.85
N GLY A 131 6.13 -3.00 -26.15
CA GLY A 131 5.45 -2.00 -26.95
C GLY A 131 5.67 -0.56 -26.44
N GLY A 132 4.60 0.12 -26.05
CA GLY A 132 4.67 1.48 -25.49
C GLY A 132 5.35 1.56 -24.12
N GLU A 133 5.33 0.47 -23.36
CA GLU A 133 5.82 0.40 -21.96
C GLU A 133 7.26 -0.13 -21.87
N GLN A 134 8.00 -0.15 -22.98
CA GLN A 134 9.38 -0.65 -23.00
C GLN A 134 10.31 0.06 -21.99
N TYR A 135 11.14 -0.74 -21.33
CA TYR A 135 12.12 -0.30 -20.35
C TYR A 135 13.34 0.35 -21.02
N GLN A 136 13.72 1.54 -20.58
CA GLN A 136 14.99 2.17 -20.97
C GLN A 136 16.14 1.51 -20.19
N CYS A 137 16.88 0.62 -20.85
CA CYS A 137 17.96 -0.11 -20.20
C CYS A 137 19.26 0.69 -20.18
N ASP A 138 19.82 0.93 -18.98
CA ASP A 138 21.07 1.68 -18.81
C ASP A 138 22.27 0.95 -19.43
N THR A 139 22.31 -0.39 -19.32
CA THR A 139 23.38 -1.21 -19.92
C THR A 139 23.31 -1.24 -21.45
N CYS A 140 22.11 -1.30 -22.03
CA CYS A 140 21.95 -1.32 -23.49
C CYS A 140 21.94 0.08 -24.11
N GLY A 141 21.68 1.13 -23.32
CA GLY A 141 21.50 2.50 -23.78
C GLY A 141 20.24 2.75 -24.61
N VAL A 142 19.33 1.77 -24.72
CA VAL A 142 18.13 1.83 -25.58
C VAL A 142 16.91 1.19 -24.91
N LYS A 143 15.71 1.50 -25.42
CA LYS A 143 14.46 0.84 -25.02
C LYS A 143 14.45 -0.64 -25.41
N ARG A 144 14.05 -1.48 -24.47
CA ARG A 144 13.96 -2.94 -24.63
C ARG A 144 12.70 -3.45 -23.95
N ASP A 145 12.23 -4.60 -24.43
CA ASP A 145 11.28 -5.37 -23.67
C ASP A 145 11.94 -5.82 -22.36
N ALA A 146 11.17 -5.91 -21.29
CA ALA A 146 11.66 -6.33 -19.98
C ALA A 146 10.57 -7.04 -19.18
N GLU A 147 10.97 -7.76 -18.14
CA GLU A 147 10.03 -8.30 -17.16
C GLU A 147 10.13 -7.48 -15.87
N ARG A 148 9.00 -6.95 -15.39
CA ARG A 148 8.90 -6.28 -14.08
C ARG A 148 8.24 -7.22 -13.09
N ARG A 149 8.79 -7.33 -11.88
CA ARG A 149 8.17 -8.05 -10.77
C ARG A 149 8.22 -7.24 -9.49
N THR A 150 7.20 -7.41 -8.65
CA THR A 150 7.13 -6.81 -7.32
C THR A 150 7.25 -7.91 -6.27
N LEU A 151 8.07 -7.67 -5.24
CA LEU A 151 8.33 -8.59 -4.15
C LEU A 151 8.01 -7.88 -2.83
N ILE A 152 7.51 -8.61 -1.84
CA ILE A 152 7.36 -8.13 -0.47
C ILE A 152 8.58 -8.58 0.32
N GLU A 153 9.33 -7.63 0.86
CA GLU A 153 10.53 -7.88 1.66
C GLU A 153 10.22 -7.91 3.16
N GLU A 154 9.35 -7.01 3.61
CA GLU A 154 8.92 -6.91 5.00
C GLU A 154 7.41 -6.70 5.04
N ALA A 155 6.72 -7.56 5.79
CA ALA A 155 5.28 -7.40 6.03
C ALA A 155 5.03 -6.29 7.08
N PRO A 156 3.99 -5.45 6.91
CA PRO A 156 3.54 -4.57 7.98
C PRO A 156 2.93 -5.38 9.13
N LEU A 157 2.92 -4.81 10.32
CA LEU A 157 2.22 -5.41 11.48
C LEU A 157 0.69 -5.41 11.27
N CYS A 158 0.17 -4.41 10.56
CA CYS A 158 -1.21 -4.28 10.15
C CYS A 158 -1.27 -4.07 8.65
N LEU A 159 -1.60 -5.11 7.89
CA LEU A 159 -1.75 -5.02 6.45
C LEU A 159 -3.04 -4.28 6.08
N MET A 160 -2.90 -3.17 5.35
CA MET A 160 -4.01 -2.49 4.71
C MET A 160 -4.13 -2.93 3.25
N VAL A 161 -5.36 -3.22 2.80
CA VAL A 161 -5.63 -3.60 1.41
C VAL A 161 -6.71 -2.69 0.85
N THR A 162 -6.39 -2.04 -0.26
CA THR A 162 -7.33 -1.19 -1.02
C THR A 162 -7.77 -1.92 -2.27
N LEU A 163 -9.07 -2.24 -2.37
CA LEU A 163 -9.63 -2.84 -3.58
C LEU A 163 -9.95 -1.75 -4.60
N LEU A 164 -9.21 -1.72 -5.71
CA LEU A 164 -9.43 -0.75 -6.79
C LEU A 164 -10.65 -1.17 -7.62
N ARG A 165 -11.79 -0.54 -7.32
CA ARG A 165 -13.09 -0.81 -7.96
C ARG A 165 -13.49 0.23 -9.00
N PHE A 166 -12.65 1.22 -9.25
CA PHE A 166 -12.90 2.26 -10.23
C PHE A 166 -11.80 2.16 -11.29
N GLY A 167 -12.21 1.92 -12.54
CA GLY A 167 -11.29 1.85 -13.67
C GLY A 167 -10.81 3.23 -14.12
N ALA A 168 -9.78 3.26 -14.96
CA ALA A 168 -9.31 4.49 -15.59
C ALA A 168 -10.29 4.94 -16.68
N GLY A 169 -10.97 6.09 -16.49
CA GLY A 169 -11.81 6.72 -17.51
C GLY A 169 -12.98 7.53 -16.95
N HIS A 170 -13.37 8.62 -17.63
CA HIS A 170 -14.58 9.37 -17.30
C HIS A 170 -15.82 8.49 -17.47
N GLY A 171 -16.61 8.32 -16.40
CA GLY A 171 -17.81 7.47 -16.41
C GLY A 171 -17.54 5.98 -16.18
N ALA A 172 -16.34 5.59 -15.75
CA ALA A 172 -16.05 4.21 -15.36
C ALA A 172 -17.01 3.77 -14.24
N ALA A 173 -17.79 2.73 -14.51
CA ALA A 173 -18.70 2.15 -13.54
C ALA A 173 -17.91 1.48 -12.40
N LYS A 174 -18.50 1.46 -11.21
CA LYS A 174 -17.94 0.75 -10.08
C LYS A 174 -17.93 -0.76 -10.38
N THR A 175 -16.76 -1.39 -10.26
CA THR A 175 -16.62 -2.84 -10.27
C THR A 175 -17.26 -3.43 -9.01
N CYS A 176 -18.42 -4.04 -9.19
CA CYS A 176 -19.20 -4.66 -8.12
C CYS A 176 -18.85 -6.15 -7.88
N THR A 177 -17.88 -6.70 -8.63
CA THR A 177 -17.40 -8.07 -8.47
C THR A 177 -17.14 -8.40 -7.00
N LYS A 178 -17.76 -9.48 -6.54
CA LYS A 178 -17.60 -9.99 -5.18
C LYS A 178 -16.16 -10.43 -4.97
N VAL A 179 -15.57 -9.99 -3.87
CA VAL A 179 -14.24 -10.44 -3.43
C VAL A 179 -14.42 -11.22 -2.13
N SER A 180 -14.02 -12.49 -2.11
CA SER A 180 -14.03 -13.30 -0.89
C SER A 180 -12.76 -13.01 -0.08
N VAL A 181 -12.96 -12.61 1.18
CA VAL A 181 -11.86 -12.28 2.10
C VAL A 181 -11.73 -13.42 3.11
N PRO A 182 -10.59 -14.11 3.17
CA PRO A 182 -10.39 -15.20 4.11
C PRO A 182 -10.26 -14.68 5.54
N ARG A 183 -10.49 -15.54 6.54
CA ARG A 183 -10.19 -15.23 7.94
C ARG A 183 -8.69 -15.10 8.20
N SER A 184 -7.89 -15.85 7.44
CA SER A 184 -6.43 -15.87 7.54
C SER A 184 -5.84 -15.70 6.14
N LEU A 185 -4.91 -14.76 5.99
CA LEU A 185 -4.21 -14.48 4.74
C LEU A 185 -2.71 -14.67 4.96
N THR A 186 -2.06 -15.46 4.10
CA THR A 186 -0.61 -15.62 4.11
C THR A 186 0.00 -14.65 3.11
N LEU A 187 0.86 -13.74 3.59
CA LEU A 187 1.60 -12.81 2.73
C LEU A 187 2.91 -13.48 2.27
N PRO A 188 3.19 -13.59 0.97
CA PRO A 188 4.42 -14.18 0.46
C PRO A 188 5.59 -13.20 0.61
N VAL A 189 6.12 -13.11 1.83
CA VAL A 189 7.34 -12.36 2.12
C VAL A 189 8.53 -13.17 1.61
N ARG A 190 9.39 -12.57 0.78
CA ARG A 190 10.66 -13.21 0.45
C ARG A 190 11.49 -13.27 1.73
N GLY A 191 11.79 -14.49 2.17
CA GLY A 191 12.74 -14.69 3.26
C GLY A 191 14.04 -13.98 2.92
N VAL A 192 14.65 -13.32 3.91
CA VAL A 192 16.00 -12.78 3.81
C VAL A 192 16.90 -13.93 3.35
N GLY A 193 17.26 -13.94 2.07
CA GLY A 193 18.25 -14.87 1.54
C GLY A 193 19.56 -14.53 2.22
N GLY A 194 19.91 -15.27 3.26
CA GLY A 194 21.26 -15.31 3.81
C GLY A 194 22.18 -15.83 2.72
N GLY A 195 22.74 -14.91 1.94
CA GLY A 195 23.91 -15.19 1.11
C GLY A 195 25.11 -15.35 2.03
N GLY A 196 25.46 -16.60 2.31
CA GLY A 196 26.74 -17.03 2.85
C GLY A 196 27.38 -18.01 1.89
#